data_AF-A0A536VC02-F1
#
_entry.id   AF-A0A536VC02-F1
#
_cell.length_a   1.000
_cell.length_b   1.000
_cell.length_c   1.000
_cell.angle_alpha   90.00
_cell.angle_beta   90.00
_cell.angle_gamma   90.00
#
_symmetry.space_group_name_H-M   'P 1'
#
loop_
_entity.id
_entity.type
_entity.pdbx_description
1 polymer ?
#
loop_
_entity_poly.entity_id
_entity_poly.type
_entity_poly.pdbx_seq_one_letter_code
_entity_poly.pdbx_strand_id
1 'polypeptide(L)'
;KDDNISISAENASRYTPYVRMAEAIDPRSLVSTYVHFYPLIQQDYRDLGYPKGYFNDRLIEAIDDLLAAPEAQDPLQVVQPKVLYQYADPELEARSAGQKIMMRMGNENAAKVKAKLQEIRRELTGPQGNPPGAKEAK
;
A
#
# COMPACT_ATOMS: atom_id res chain seq x y z
N LYS A 1 30.27 10.19 14.51
CA LYS A 1 29.90 8.92 15.17
C LYS A 1 28.76 8.36 14.36
N ASP A 2 29.06 7.37 13.52
CA ASP A 2 28.03 6.58 12.84
C ASP A 2 27.48 5.63 13.89
N ASP A 3 26.55 6.13 14.70
CA ASP A 3 25.78 5.24 15.55
C ASP A 3 24.96 4.37 14.60
N ASN A 4 25.11 3.05 14.71
CA ASN A 4 24.38 2.06 13.93
C ASN A 4 22.91 2.08 14.43
N ILE A 5 22.15 3.08 14.00
CA ILE A 5 20.77 3.30 14.42
C ILE A 5 19.91 2.31 13.65
N SER A 6 19.19 1.47 14.36
CA SER A 6 18.21 0.55 13.78
C SER A 6 16.80 0.95 14.17
N ILE A 7 15.84 0.56 13.33
CA ILE A 7 14.43 0.63 13.69
C ILE A 7 14.21 -0.32 14.87
N SER A 8 13.71 0.21 16.00
CA SER A 8 13.39 -0.65 17.16
C SER A 8 12.25 -1.60 16.83
N ALA A 9 12.27 -2.80 17.42
CA ALA A 9 11.24 -3.81 17.22
C ALA A 9 9.83 -3.28 17.62
N GLU A 10 9.77 -2.38 18.59
CA GLU A 10 8.53 -1.75 19.05
C GLU A 10 7.91 -0.79 18.01
N ASN A 11 8.66 -0.35 16.99
CA ASN A 11 8.14 0.52 15.93
C ASN A 11 6.94 -0.11 15.22
N ALA A 12 6.93 -1.44 15.07
CA ALA A 12 5.81 -2.20 14.51
C ALA A 12 4.49 -1.95 15.27
N SER A 13 4.55 -1.77 16.59
CA SER A 13 3.36 -1.60 17.44
C SER A 13 2.56 -0.34 17.13
N ARG A 14 3.19 0.68 16.51
CA ARG A 14 2.51 1.91 16.08
C ARG A 14 1.50 1.66 14.96
N TYR A 15 1.70 0.60 14.19
CA TYR A 15 0.85 0.26 13.05
C TYR A 15 -0.28 -0.71 13.42
N THR A 16 -0.11 -1.47 14.51
CA THR A 16 -1.06 -2.53 14.90
C THR A 16 -2.52 -2.08 14.99
N PRO A 17 -2.88 -0.91 15.54
CA PRO A 17 -4.28 -0.47 15.55
C PRO A 17 -4.87 -0.29 14.14
N TYR A 18 -4.08 0.24 13.20
CA TYR A 18 -4.50 0.45 11.82
C TYR A 18 -4.60 -0.87 11.06
N VAL A 19 -3.66 -1.80 11.30
CA VAL A 19 -3.68 -3.15 10.71
C VAL A 19 -4.94 -3.90 11.15
N ARG A 20 -5.27 -3.88 12.45
CA ARG A 20 -6.51 -4.50 12.97
C ARG A 20 -7.77 -3.92 12.35
N MET A 21 -7.79 -2.59 12.15
CA MET A 21 -8.91 -1.93 11.46
C MET A 21 -9.01 -2.42 10.01
N ALA A 22 -7.90 -2.50 9.28
CA ALA A 22 -7.88 -2.98 7.90
C ALA A 22 -8.33 -4.46 7.80
N GLU A 23 -7.89 -5.32 8.72
CA GLU A 23 -8.30 -6.72 8.77
C GLU A 23 -9.80 -6.90 8.97
N ALA A 24 -10.43 -6.03 9.75
CA ALA A 24 -11.86 -6.07 10.05
C ALA A 24 -12.76 -5.63 8.88
N ILE A 25 -12.20 -5.02 7.84
CA ILE A 25 -12.98 -4.57 6.67
C ILE A 25 -13.37 -5.77 5.80
N ASP A 26 -14.65 -5.87 5.48
CA ASP A 26 -15.17 -6.79 4.47
C ASP A 26 -14.77 -6.31 3.05
N PRO A 27 -13.95 -7.07 2.31
CA PRO A 27 -13.43 -6.64 1.00
C PRO A 27 -14.54 -6.41 -0.03
N ARG A 28 -15.60 -7.22 0.00
CA ARG A 28 -16.71 -7.09 -0.95
C ARG A 28 -17.50 -5.81 -0.72
N SER A 29 -17.83 -5.50 0.54
CA SER A 29 -18.54 -4.27 0.90
C SER A 29 -17.71 -3.04 0.58
N LEU A 30 -16.39 -3.09 0.81
CA LEU A 30 -15.45 -2.04 0.43
C LEU A 30 -15.46 -1.81 -1.09
N VAL A 31 -15.28 -2.87 -1.88
CA VAL A 31 -15.24 -2.78 -3.35
C VAL A 31 -16.58 -2.35 -3.93
N SER A 32 -17.70 -2.82 -3.39
CA SER A 32 -19.04 -2.36 -3.80
C SER A 32 -19.22 -0.85 -3.58
N THR A 33 -18.75 -0.35 -2.44
CA THR A 33 -18.76 1.09 -2.12
C THR A 33 -17.87 1.86 -3.08
N TYR A 34 -16.66 1.37 -3.35
CA TYR A 34 -15.74 1.96 -4.33
C TYR A 34 -16.37 2.05 -5.73
N VAL A 35 -16.96 0.97 -6.23
CA VAL A 35 -17.59 0.92 -7.55
C VAL A 35 -18.77 1.90 -7.64
N HIS A 36 -19.57 2.01 -6.57
CA HIS A 36 -20.67 2.97 -6.51
C HIS A 36 -20.19 4.43 -6.68
N PHE A 37 -19.07 4.80 -6.02
CA PHE A 37 -18.51 6.15 -6.09
C PHE A 37 -17.50 6.36 -7.23
N TYR A 38 -17.16 5.32 -7.98
CA TYR A 38 -16.14 5.38 -9.03
C TYR A 38 -16.33 6.52 -10.05
N PRO A 39 -17.56 6.84 -10.53
CA PRO A 39 -17.73 7.94 -11.49
C PRO A 39 -17.19 9.28 -10.97
N LEU A 40 -17.36 9.58 -9.68
CA LEU A 40 -16.84 10.80 -9.06
C LEU A 40 -15.32 10.75 -8.93
N ILE A 41 -14.78 9.63 -8.44
CA ILE A 41 -13.33 9.42 -8.31
C ILE A 41 -12.64 9.53 -9.68
N GLN A 42 -13.24 8.96 -10.73
CA GLN A 42 -12.73 8.99 -12.09
C GLN A 42 -12.85 10.38 -12.74
N GLN A 43 -13.84 11.18 -12.35
CA GLN A 43 -13.92 12.58 -12.77
C GLN A 43 -12.78 13.37 -12.14
N ASP A 44 -12.64 13.34 -10.81
CA ASP A 44 -11.58 14.06 -10.10
C ASP A 44 -10.18 13.66 -10.58
N TYR A 45 -9.97 12.36 -10.82
CA TYR A 45 -8.70 11.87 -11.38
C TYR A 45 -8.39 12.45 -12.76
N ARG A 46 -9.39 12.64 -13.62
CA ARG A 46 -9.18 13.28 -14.93
C ARG A 46 -8.92 14.78 -14.78
N ASP A 47 -9.61 15.44 -13.86
CA ASP A 47 -9.47 16.86 -13.58
C ASP A 47 -8.09 17.21 -13.01
N LEU A 48 -7.41 16.25 -12.36
CA LEU A 48 -6.00 16.35 -11.97
C LEU A 48 -4.99 16.33 -13.15
N GLY A 49 -5.46 16.22 -14.39
CA GLY A 49 -4.62 16.26 -15.59
C GLY A 49 -4.33 14.88 -16.22
N TYR A 50 -5.12 13.86 -15.89
CA TYR A 50 -5.02 12.52 -16.48
C TYR A 50 -6.20 12.20 -17.41
N PRO A 51 -6.44 12.96 -18.50
CA PRO A 51 -7.69 12.93 -19.26
C PRO A 51 -8.03 11.58 -19.91
N LYS A 52 -7.01 10.74 -20.16
CA LYS A 52 -7.16 9.39 -20.73
C LYS A 52 -6.86 8.26 -19.74
N GLY A 53 -6.51 8.61 -18.50
CA GLY A 53 -6.13 7.65 -17.47
C GLY A 53 -7.36 7.12 -16.73
N TYR A 54 -7.30 5.86 -16.31
CA TYR A 54 -8.30 5.25 -15.44
C TYR A 54 -7.75 5.18 -14.02
N PHE A 55 -8.52 5.67 -13.05
CA PHE A 55 -8.10 5.62 -11.65
C PHE A 55 -7.97 4.17 -11.16
N ASN A 56 -8.84 3.27 -11.62
CA ASN A 56 -8.79 1.85 -11.25
C ASN A 56 -7.45 1.21 -11.62
N ASP A 57 -6.88 1.54 -12.79
CA ASP A 57 -5.56 1.04 -13.19
C ASP A 57 -4.47 1.44 -12.19
N ARG A 58 -4.51 2.70 -11.70
CA ARG A 58 -3.56 3.19 -10.70
C ARG A 58 -3.78 2.60 -9.32
N LEU A 59 -5.03 2.32 -8.96
CA LEU A 59 -5.34 1.63 -7.71
C LEU A 59 -4.77 0.21 -7.72
N ILE A 60 -4.96 -0.54 -8.81
CA ILE A 60 -4.41 -1.89 -8.97
C ILE A 60 -2.87 -1.84 -8.97
N GLU A 61 -2.26 -0.91 -9.70
CA GLU A 61 -0.80 -0.71 -9.72
C GLU A 61 -0.23 -0.44 -8.30
N ALA A 62 -0.90 0.41 -7.51
CA ALA A 62 -0.50 0.70 -6.14
C ALA A 62 -0.66 -0.51 -5.21
N ILE A 63 -1.72 -1.30 -5.37
CA ILE A 63 -1.90 -2.56 -4.62
C ILE A 63 -0.79 -3.54 -4.98
N ASP A 64 -0.47 -3.70 -6.26
CA ASP A 64 0.57 -4.61 -6.73
C ASP A 64 1.96 -4.18 -6.24
N ASP A 65 2.26 -2.88 -6.21
CA ASP A 65 3.49 -2.34 -5.63
C ASP A 65 3.63 -2.67 -4.12
N LEU A 66 2.54 -2.54 -3.35
CA LEU A 66 2.52 -2.89 -1.92
C LEU A 66 2.68 -4.40 -1.70
N LEU A 67 2.06 -5.23 -2.54
CA LEU A 67 2.19 -6.68 -2.48
C LEU A 67 3.62 -7.14 -2.80
N ALA A 68 4.31 -6.42 -3.71
CA ALA A 68 5.69 -6.66 -4.09
C ALA A 68 6.73 -6.19 -3.05
N ALA A 69 6.32 -5.57 -1.93
CA ALA A 69 7.22 -5.20 -0.86
C ALA A 69 8.00 -6.44 -0.35
N PRO A 70 9.33 -6.36 -0.16
CA PRO A 70 10.10 -7.49 0.36
C PRO A 70 9.76 -7.73 1.84
N GLU A 71 10.09 -8.93 2.33
CA GLU A 71 10.18 -9.15 3.77
C GLU A 71 11.38 -8.39 4.34
N ALA A 72 11.18 -7.74 5.47
CA ALA A 72 12.25 -7.02 6.17
C ALA A 72 13.20 -8.03 6.82
N GLN A 73 14.51 -7.84 6.60
CA GLN A 73 15.55 -8.55 7.35
C GLN A 73 15.92 -7.70 8.56
N ASP A 74 15.30 -8.00 9.70
CA ASP A 74 15.55 -7.26 10.93
C ASP A 74 16.94 -7.59 11.51
N PRO A 75 17.62 -6.61 12.14
CA PRO A 75 17.18 -5.22 12.33
C PRO A 75 17.43 -4.32 11.10
N LEU A 76 16.40 -3.58 10.68
CA LEU A 76 16.50 -2.59 9.60
C LEU A 76 17.33 -1.38 10.05
N GLN A 77 18.48 -1.17 9.40
CA GLN A 77 19.38 -0.05 9.69
C GLN A 77 18.88 1.25 9.05
N VAL A 78 19.01 2.36 9.77
CA VAL A 78 18.63 3.70 9.34
C VAL A 78 19.74 4.70 9.60
N VAL A 79 19.79 5.73 8.76
CA VAL A 79 20.65 6.89 8.91
C VAL A 79 19.79 8.15 8.97
N GLN A 80 20.29 9.19 9.65
CA GLN A 80 19.62 10.48 9.75
C GLN A 80 20.49 11.57 9.13
N PRO A 81 20.51 11.69 7.78
CA PRO A 81 21.35 12.68 7.11
C PRO A 81 20.86 14.12 7.35
N LYS A 82 19.57 14.30 7.66
CA LYS A 82 18.93 15.59 7.97
C LYS A 82 17.87 15.39 9.07
N VAL A 83 16.66 15.95 8.92
CA VAL A 83 15.58 15.81 9.91
C VAL A 83 14.98 14.40 9.90
N LEU A 84 14.83 13.79 8.71
CA LEU A 84 14.15 12.50 8.53
C LEU A 84 15.13 11.32 8.51
N TYR A 85 14.68 10.19 9.06
CA TYR A 85 15.37 8.90 8.96
C TYR A 85 15.14 8.24 7.59
N GLN A 86 16.24 7.79 6.99
CA GLN A 86 16.30 7.02 5.75
C GLN A 86 16.84 5.63 6.04
N TYR A 87 16.52 4.64 5.21
CA TYR A 87 17.20 3.35 5.27
C TYR A 87 18.68 3.52 4.96
N ALA A 88 19.52 2.82 5.72
CA ALA A 88 20.96 2.81 5.47
C ALA A 88 21.30 2.04 4.18
N ASP A 89 20.51 1.02 3.85
CA ASP A 89 20.60 0.28 2.59
C ASP A 89 19.99 1.11 1.44
N PRO A 90 20.77 1.50 0.42
CA PRO A 90 20.28 2.25 -0.73
C PRO A 90 19.20 1.53 -1.53
N GLU A 91 19.23 0.20 -1.61
CA GLU A 91 18.23 -0.58 -2.32
C GLU A 91 16.88 -0.53 -1.60
N LEU A 92 16.89 -0.55 -0.25
CA LEU A 92 15.68 -0.39 0.55
C LEU A 92 15.16 1.05 0.52
N GLU A 93 16.06 2.05 0.54
CA GLU A 93 15.67 3.46 0.48
C GLU A 93 15.10 3.85 -0.89
N ALA A 94 15.57 3.25 -1.98
CA ALA A 94 15.08 3.52 -3.33
C ALA A 94 13.67 2.96 -3.61
N ARG A 95 13.13 2.12 -2.71
CA ARG A 95 11.79 1.55 -2.86
C ARG A 95 10.69 2.61 -2.76
N SER A 96 9.51 2.28 -3.27
CA SER A 96 8.33 3.12 -3.16
C SER A 96 8.02 3.46 -1.69
N ALA A 97 7.33 4.57 -1.46
CA ALA A 97 6.88 4.93 -0.12
C ALA A 97 6.00 3.83 0.50
N GLY A 98 5.17 3.16 -0.32
CA GLY A 98 4.34 2.04 0.09
C GLY A 98 5.17 0.86 0.60
N GLN A 99 6.14 0.40 -0.18
CA GLN A 99 7.03 -0.69 0.21
C GLN A 99 7.86 -0.34 1.46
N LYS A 100 8.32 0.91 1.58
CA LYS A 100 8.99 1.41 2.79
C LYS A 100 8.09 1.32 4.02
N ILE A 101 6.82 1.72 3.92
CA ILE A 101 5.86 1.59 5.03
C ILE A 101 5.60 0.12 5.38
N MET A 102 5.48 -0.77 4.39
CA MET A 102 5.35 -2.22 4.61
C MET A 102 6.53 -2.81 5.40
N MET A 103 7.76 -2.38 5.10
CA MET A 103 8.93 -2.79 5.88
C MET A 103 8.93 -2.19 7.28
N ARG A 104 8.54 -0.91 7.45
CA ARG A 104 8.52 -0.24 8.77
C ARG A 104 7.49 -0.79 9.74
N MET A 105 6.40 -1.35 9.26
CA MET A 105 5.37 -1.93 10.13
C MET A 105 5.73 -3.31 10.68
N GLY A 106 6.83 -3.91 10.22
CA GLY A 106 7.28 -5.24 10.63
C GLY A 106 6.58 -6.38 9.88
N ASN A 107 7.26 -7.53 9.76
CA ASN A 107 6.84 -8.66 8.92
C ASN A 107 5.45 -9.20 9.27
N GLU A 108 5.08 -9.28 10.56
CA GLU A 108 3.76 -9.76 10.98
C GLU A 108 2.62 -8.85 10.49
N ASN A 109 2.75 -7.54 10.70
CA ASN A 109 1.76 -6.57 10.24
C ASN A 109 1.72 -6.52 8.71
N ALA A 110 2.88 -6.54 8.05
CA ALA A 110 2.98 -6.55 6.60
C ALA A 110 2.27 -7.77 5.99
N ALA A 111 2.41 -8.95 6.58
CA ALA A 111 1.73 -10.17 6.12
C ALA A 111 0.20 -10.03 6.19
N LYS A 112 -0.33 -9.50 7.29
CA LYS A 112 -1.78 -9.26 7.46
C LYS A 112 -2.31 -8.25 6.45
N VAL A 113 -1.58 -7.16 6.25
CA VAL A 113 -1.93 -6.14 5.24
C VAL A 113 -1.88 -6.73 3.83
N LYS A 114 -0.86 -7.52 3.48
CA LYS A 114 -0.77 -8.20 2.18
C LYS A 114 -1.94 -9.16 1.95
N ALA A 115 -2.32 -9.95 2.96
CA ALA A 115 -3.46 -10.84 2.86
C ALA A 115 -4.76 -10.07 2.56
N LYS A 116 -5.02 -8.98 3.29
CA LYS A 116 -6.18 -8.11 3.03
C LYS A 116 -6.13 -7.45 1.64
N LEU A 117 -4.97 -6.97 1.21
CA LEU A 117 -4.78 -6.39 -0.12
C LEU A 117 -5.04 -7.41 -1.24
N GLN A 118 -4.66 -8.68 -1.06
CA GLN A 118 -4.97 -9.76 -2.01
C GLN A 118 -6.48 -10.01 -2.11
N GLU A 119 -7.20 -10.00 -0.98
CA GLU A 119 -8.66 -10.12 -0.97
C GLU A 119 -9.32 -8.96 -1.72
N ILE A 120 -8.90 -7.72 -1.44
CA ILE A 120 -9.41 -6.51 -2.10
C ILE A 120 -9.13 -6.57 -3.60
N ARG A 121 -7.90 -6.91 -4.00
CA ARG A 121 -7.50 -7.03 -5.41
C ARG A 121 -8.38 -8.05 -6.13
N ARG A 122 -8.62 -9.20 -5.51
CA ARG A 122 -9.47 -10.26 -6.08
C ARG A 122 -10.88 -9.74 -6.34
N GLU A 123 -11.49 -9.04 -5.37
CA GLU A 123 -12.83 -8.47 -5.56
C GLU A 123 -12.82 -7.38 -6.65
N LEU A 124 -11.81 -6.50 -6.70
CA LEU A 124 -11.65 -5.46 -7.73
C LEU A 124 -11.52 -6.04 -9.15
N THR A 125 -10.78 -7.13 -9.32
CA THR A 125 -10.62 -7.80 -10.62
C THR A 125 -11.75 -8.80 -10.93
N GLY A 126 -12.65 -9.01 -9.98
CA GLY A 126 -13.80 -9.91 -10.12
C GLY A 126 -14.98 -9.25 -10.84
N PRO A 127 -16.05 -10.02 -11.13
CA PRO A 127 -17.20 -9.54 -11.89
C PRO A 127 -17.90 -8.30 -11.30
N GLN A 128 -17.82 -8.11 -9.99
CA GLN A 128 -18.46 -7.00 -9.27
C GLN A 128 -17.54 -5.80 -9.05
N GLY A 129 -16.23 -5.95 -9.32
CA GLY A 129 -15.22 -4.95 -9.02
C GLY A 129 -14.79 -4.08 -10.19
N ASN A 130 -15.26 -4.38 -11.40
CA ASN A 130 -14.97 -3.57 -12.59
C ASN A 130 -15.99 -2.43 -12.71
N PRO A 131 -15.63 -1.18 -12.37
CA PRO A 131 -16.60 -0.10 -12.37
C PRO A 131 -16.94 0.36 -13.79
N PRO A 132 -18.12 0.96 -14.01
CA PRO A 132 -18.54 1.43 -15.32
C PRO A 132 -17.53 2.41 -15.91
N GLY A 133 -17.03 2.12 -17.11
CA GLY A 133 -16.06 2.97 -17.80
C GLY A 133 -14.62 2.85 -17.30
N ALA A 134 -14.28 1.91 -16.41
CA ALA A 134 -12.89 1.46 -16.27
C ALA A 134 -12.48 0.65 -17.50
N LYS A 135 -11.17 0.64 -17.78
CA LYS A 135 -10.61 -0.28 -18.76
C LYS A 135 -10.79 -1.71 -18.24
N GLU A 136 -11.21 -2.64 -19.08
CA GLU A 136 -11.29 -4.06 -18.69
C GLU A 136 -9.94 -4.49 -18.12
N ALA A 137 -9.93 -4.89 -16.85
CA ALA A 137 -8.76 -5.48 -16.22
C ALA A 137 -8.47 -6.80 -16.94
N LYS A 138 -7.41 -6.80 -17.75
CA LYS A 138 -7.00 -7.96 -18.55
C LYS A 138 -6.10 -8.90 -17.75
#